data_AF-A0A2E5A0L0-F1
#
_entry.id   AF-A0A2E5A0L0-F1
#
_cell.length_a   1.000
_cell.length_b   1.000
_cell.length_c   1.000
_cell.angle_alpha   90.00
_cell.angle_beta   90.00
_cell.angle_gamma   90.00
#
_symmetry.space_group_name_H-M   'P 1'
#
loop_
_entity.id
_entity.type
_entity.pdbx_description
1 polymer ?
#
loop_
_entity_poly.entity_id
_entity_poly.type
_entity_poly.pdbx_seq_one_letter_code
_entity_poly.pdbx_strand_id
1 'polypeptide(L)'
;MVSTSEDFGSQGKPSTHPELLDWLARDFIESGWDLRHLLGQMVLSSTYRQQSELTKLARKTDPENLLLARSPSYRLPSEMIRDSALSVSGLLLKKLGGPGVKPYDLKLSFKPINPDRAPNVYRRSVYTFRKRTAPTPVMMTLDSSKRAVCMVKRERTDSPSQTLVLLNGPQFVEAARATAQKLIEKHGKDEDALIGHAFRLLTSRPPNEKERQVLGQLLAEQREAFADVNRAKEFLNTGEFKAKSDDPVRLASVTALISTLMNFDEAISKR
;
A
#
# COMPACT_ATOMS: atom_id res chain seq x y z
N MET A 1 -19.17 10.24 -9.09
CA MET A 1 -19.91 11.44 -9.53
C MET A 1 -19.73 11.71 -11.02
N VAL A 2 -18.53 11.55 -11.58
CA VAL A 2 -18.31 11.50 -13.05
C VAL A 2 -17.58 10.19 -13.35
N SER A 3 -18.21 9.27 -14.07
CA SER A 3 -17.63 7.94 -14.32
C SER A 3 -16.57 7.94 -15.41
N THR A 4 -16.70 8.85 -16.39
CA THR A 4 -15.79 9.07 -17.52
C THR A 4 -15.12 10.44 -17.36
N SER A 5 -14.15 10.53 -16.46
CA SER A 5 -13.35 11.75 -16.26
C SER A 5 -12.50 12.14 -17.48
N GLU A 6 -12.28 11.18 -18.35
CA GLU A 6 -11.46 11.25 -19.56
C GLU A 6 -12.24 11.63 -20.82
N ASP A 7 -13.58 11.61 -20.76
CA ASP A 7 -14.44 11.93 -21.91
C ASP A 7 -15.69 12.69 -21.45
N PHE A 8 -15.73 13.99 -21.78
CA PHE A 8 -16.87 14.88 -21.60
C PHE A 8 -17.66 15.11 -22.90
N GLY A 9 -17.33 14.37 -23.96
CA GLY A 9 -18.04 14.39 -25.24
C GLY A 9 -19.28 13.51 -25.24
N SER A 10 -19.83 13.25 -26.43
CA SER A 10 -21.07 12.49 -26.62
C SER A 10 -20.97 11.00 -26.26
N GLN A 11 -19.76 10.47 -26.12
CA GLN A 11 -19.50 9.09 -25.68
C GLN A 11 -19.25 9.00 -24.16
N GLY A 12 -19.13 10.14 -23.48
CA GLY A 12 -19.04 10.22 -22.03
C GLY A 12 -20.39 9.95 -21.35
N LYS A 13 -20.34 9.49 -20.10
CA LYS A 13 -21.54 9.37 -19.26
C LYS A 13 -21.78 10.68 -18.50
N PRO A 14 -23.04 11.16 -18.42
CA PRO A 14 -23.35 12.36 -17.64
C PRO A 14 -23.06 12.14 -16.14
N SER A 15 -22.89 13.25 -15.41
CA SER A 15 -22.71 13.17 -13.97
C SER A 15 -23.94 12.59 -13.29
N THR A 16 -23.73 11.75 -12.28
CA THR A 16 -24.84 11.25 -11.45
C THR A 16 -25.41 12.30 -10.50
N HIS A 17 -24.67 13.39 -10.22
CA HIS A 17 -25.04 14.43 -9.26
C HIS A 17 -24.66 15.82 -9.79
N PRO A 18 -25.28 16.29 -10.89
CA PRO A 18 -24.90 17.54 -11.54
C PRO A 18 -25.10 18.76 -10.63
N GLU A 19 -26.22 18.83 -9.90
CA GLU A 19 -26.52 19.95 -8.99
C GLU A 19 -25.47 20.12 -7.88
N LEU A 20 -24.92 19.00 -7.37
CA LEU A 20 -23.85 19.08 -6.37
C LEU A 20 -22.56 19.63 -6.98
N LEU A 21 -22.24 19.25 -8.22
CA LEU A 21 -21.06 19.77 -8.90
C LEU A 21 -21.20 21.27 -9.19
N ASP A 22 -22.39 21.71 -9.60
CA ASP A 22 -22.69 23.14 -9.81
C ASP A 22 -22.58 23.93 -8.51
N TRP A 23 -23.08 23.38 -7.40
CA TRP A 23 -22.95 23.99 -6.08
C TRP A 23 -21.47 24.10 -5.65
N LEU A 24 -20.70 23.02 -5.78
CA LEU A 24 -19.27 23.02 -5.45
C LEU A 24 -18.48 24.01 -6.33
N ALA A 25 -18.84 24.14 -7.61
CA ALA A 25 -18.19 25.09 -8.50
C ALA A 25 -18.47 26.54 -8.11
N ARG A 26 -19.71 26.87 -7.72
CA ARG A 26 -20.07 28.21 -7.24
C ARG A 26 -19.37 28.55 -5.92
N ASP A 27 -19.40 27.64 -4.95
CA ASP A 27 -18.71 27.81 -3.66
C ASP A 27 -17.19 27.99 -3.84
N PHE A 28 -16.58 27.27 -4.79
CA PHE A 28 -15.16 27.44 -5.11
C PHE A 28 -14.83 28.83 -5.68
N ILE A 29 -15.72 29.39 -6.50
CA ILE A 29 -15.55 30.76 -7.04
C ILE A 29 -15.77 31.79 -5.92
N GLU A 30 -16.82 31.63 -5.13
CA GLU A 30 -17.19 32.56 -4.04
C GLU A 30 -16.15 32.58 -2.91
N SER A 31 -15.48 31.46 -2.63
CA SER A 31 -14.36 31.38 -1.70
C SER A 31 -13.06 31.99 -2.23
N GLY A 32 -13.07 32.58 -3.43
CA GLY A 32 -11.89 33.20 -4.04
C GLY A 32 -10.90 32.18 -4.59
N TRP A 33 -11.39 31.04 -5.09
CA TRP A 33 -10.58 29.94 -5.63
C TRP A 33 -9.69 29.26 -4.58
N ASP A 34 -10.14 29.20 -3.32
CA ASP A 34 -9.41 28.52 -2.24
C ASP A 34 -9.52 26.99 -2.39
N LEU A 35 -8.44 26.38 -2.87
CA LEU A 35 -8.36 24.93 -3.06
C LEU A 35 -8.47 24.17 -1.73
N ARG A 36 -7.98 24.73 -0.62
CA ARG A 36 -8.03 24.07 0.69
C ARG A 36 -9.46 24.07 1.22
N HIS A 37 -10.21 25.14 1.00
CA HIS A 37 -11.65 25.21 1.31
C HIS A 37 -12.42 24.12 0.57
N LEU A 38 -12.27 24.06 -0.76
CA LEU A 38 -12.94 23.05 -1.60
C LEU A 38 -12.61 21.61 -1.15
N LEU A 39 -11.33 21.32 -0.95
CA LEU A 39 -10.90 20.00 -0.47
C LEU A 39 -11.46 19.70 0.93
N GLY A 40 -11.50 20.71 1.81
CA GLY A 40 -12.09 20.63 3.15
C GLY A 40 -13.57 20.24 3.11
N GLN A 41 -14.38 20.91 2.29
CA GLN A 41 -15.79 20.60 2.08
C GLN A 41 -15.98 19.13 1.66
N MET A 42 -15.17 18.66 0.71
CA MET A 42 -15.24 17.28 0.24
C MET A 42 -14.87 16.27 1.33
N VAL A 43 -13.69 16.40 1.96
CA VAL A 43 -13.18 15.40 2.91
C VAL A 43 -13.91 15.40 4.25
N LEU A 44 -14.52 16.53 4.63
CA LEU A 44 -15.32 16.65 5.85
C LEU A 44 -16.81 16.32 5.64
N SER A 45 -17.25 16.10 4.40
CA SER A 45 -18.62 15.68 4.10
C SER A 45 -18.99 14.38 4.83
N SER A 46 -20.29 14.18 5.08
CA SER A 46 -20.80 12.91 5.61
C SER A 46 -20.51 11.77 4.64
N THR A 47 -20.70 11.99 3.33
CA THR A 47 -20.48 11.02 2.26
C THR A 47 -19.04 10.52 2.19
N TYR A 48 -18.04 11.41 2.31
CA TYR A 48 -16.63 10.99 2.30
C TYR A 48 -16.25 10.16 3.53
N ARG A 49 -16.88 10.43 4.67
CA ARG A 49 -16.61 9.76 5.96
C ARG A 49 -17.43 8.50 6.18
N GLN A 50 -18.26 8.08 5.22
CA GLN A 50 -18.99 6.83 5.31
C GLN A 50 -18.05 5.63 5.37
N GLN A 51 -18.53 4.54 5.95
CA GLN A 51 -17.83 3.26 5.92
C GLN A 51 -17.93 2.61 4.53
N SER A 52 -16.96 1.79 4.15
CA SER A 52 -16.99 1.03 2.90
C SER A 52 -17.79 -0.29 2.99
N GLU A 53 -18.57 -0.50 4.06
CA GLU A 53 -19.30 -1.76 4.27
C GLU A 53 -20.40 -1.96 3.22
N LEU A 54 -20.39 -3.12 2.56
CA LEU A 54 -21.41 -3.49 1.58
C LEU A 54 -22.56 -4.26 2.23
N THR A 55 -23.59 -3.53 2.64
CA THR A 55 -24.82 -4.16 3.17
C THR A 55 -25.60 -4.89 2.07
N LYS A 56 -26.42 -5.88 2.46
CA LYS A 56 -27.28 -6.64 1.52
C LYS A 56 -28.23 -5.72 0.75
N LEU A 57 -28.77 -4.69 1.42
CA LEU A 57 -29.65 -3.71 0.81
C LEU A 57 -28.90 -2.85 -0.21
N ALA A 58 -27.73 -2.31 0.15
CA ALA A 58 -26.90 -1.51 -0.75
C ALA A 58 -26.47 -2.33 -1.99
N ARG A 59 -26.11 -3.61 -1.80
CA ARG A 59 -25.79 -4.51 -2.91
C ARG A 59 -26.94 -4.73 -3.88
N LYS A 60 -28.19 -4.75 -3.40
CA LYS A 60 -29.40 -4.94 -4.22
C LYS A 60 -29.86 -3.65 -4.90
N THR A 61 -29.74 -2.51 -4.21
CA THR A 61 -30.30 -1.22 -4.64
C THR A 61 -29.31 -0.37 -5.43
N ASP A 62 -28.05 -0.36 -5.03
CA ASP A 62 -26.97 0.43 -5.67
C ASP A 62 -25.66 -0.37 -5.72
N PRO A 63 -25.60 -1.43 -6.56
CA PRO A 63 -24.41 -2.27 -6.68
C PRO A 63 -23.19 -1.48 -7.14
N GLU A 64 -23.36 -0.52 -8.06
CA GLU A 64 -22.29 0.31 -8.63
C GLU A 64 -21.87 1.49 -7.72
N ASN A 65 -22.55 1.67 -6.58
CA ASN A 65 -22.32 2.78 -5.65
C ASN A 65 -22.48 4.17 -6.31
N LEU A 66 -23.43 4.30 -7.25
CA LEU A 66 -23.69 5.55 -7.95
C LEU A 66 -24.26 6.64 -7.04
N LEU A 67 -25.05 6.24 -6.04
CA LEU A 67 -25.67 7.11 -5.03
C LEU A 67 -24.75 7.39 -3.83
N LEU A 68 -23.54 6.82 -3.84
CA LEU A 68 -22.55 6.99 -2.77
C LEU A 68 -23.11 6.59 -1.40
N ALA A 69 -23.80 5.46 -1.34
CA ALA A 69 -24.34 4.88 -0.10
C ALA A 69 -23.26 4.24 0.80
N ARG A 70 -22.02 4.14 0.29
CA ARG A 70 -20.82 3.68 1.02
C ARG A 70 -19.58 4.37 0.48
N SER A 71 -18.50 4.37 1.27
CA SER A 71 -17.19 4.78 0.77
C SER A 71 -16.66 3.78 -0.29
N PRO A 72 -15.96 4.26 -1.34
CA PRO A 72 -15.39 3.38 -2.34
C PRO A 72 -14.17 2.63 -1.79
N SER A 73 -14.25 1.30 -1.80
CA SER A 73 -13.09 0.43 -1.53
C SER A 73 -12.30 0.15 -2.80
N TYR A 74 -10.98 0.36 -2.77
CA TYR A 74 -10.10 0.04 -3.89
C TYR A 74 -8.64 -0.09 -3.45
N ARG A 75 -7.87 -0.89 -4.20
CA ARG A 75 -6.43 -1.05 -3.98
C ARG A 75 -5.67 0.26 -4.16
N LEU A 76 -4.73 0.53 -3.26
CA LEU A 76 -3.87 1.69 -3.30
C LEU A 76 -2.99 1.69 -4.57
N PRO A 77 -2.67 2.86 -5.14
CA PRO A 77 -1.72 2.94 -6.25
C PRO A 77 -0.33 2.40 -5.88
N SER A 78 0.42 1.93 -6.88
CA SER A 78 1.77 1.37 -6.71
C SER A 78 2.70 2.17 -5.80
N GLU A 79 2.72 3.50 -5.95
CA GLU A 79 3.57 4.39 -5.18
C GLU A 79 3.16 4.45 -3.71
N MET A 80 1.85 4.40 -3.42
CA MET A 80 1.32 4.39 -2.06
C MET A 80 1.57 3.04 -1.38
N ILE A 81 1.43 1.91 -2.10
CA ILE A 81 1.73 0.58 -1.55
C ILE A 81 3.20 0.53 -1.11
N ARG A 82 4.13 0.91 -2.00
CA ARG A 82 5.56 0.89 -1.69
C ARG A 82 5.90 1.88 -0.57
N ASP A 83 5.42 3.12 -0.65
CA ASP A 83 5.73 4.15 0.35
C ASP A 83 5.11 3.83 1.71
N SER A 84 3.95 3.15 1.75
CA SER A 84 3.33 2.66 2.99
C SER A 84 4.21 1.62 3.68
N ALA A 85 4.68 0.59 2.94
CA ALA A 85 5.58 -0.43 3.49
C ALA A 85 6.88 0.19 4.04
N LEU A 86 7.47 1.14 3.30
CA LEU A 86 8.64 1.89 3.75
C LEU A 86 8.36 2.79 4.97
N SER A 87 7.17 3.39 5.04
CA SER A 87 6.79 4.28 6.13
C SER A 87 6.57 3.50 7.42
N VAL A 88 5.82 2.39 7.36
CA VAL A 88 5.53 1.51 8.49
C VAL A 88 6.81 0.89 9.04
N SER A 89 7.69 0.42 8.16
CA SER A 89 9.02 -0.07 8.54
C SER A 89 9.96 1.02 9.05
N GLY A 90 9.63 2.30 8.82
CA GLY A 90 10.45 3.47 9.12
C GLY A 90 11.76 3.54 8.35
N LEU A 91 11.87 2.81 7.23
CA LEU A 91 12.98 2.94 6.29
C LEU A 91 12.80 4.16 5.36
N LEU A 92 11.57 4.67 5.21
CA LEU A 92 11.25 5.75 4.28
C LEU A 92 12.12 7.00 4.48
N LEU A 93 12.95 7.31 3.49
CA LEU A 93 13.74 8.53 3.45
C LEU A 93 12.88 9.71 2.96
N LYS A 94 12.58 10.66 3.86
CA LYS A 94 11.73 11.83 3.62
C LYS A 94 12.44 13.04 2.95
N LYS A 95 13.65 12.85 2.42
CA LYS A 95 14.40 13.90 1.71
C LYS A 95 13.58 14.43 0.52
N LEU A 96 13.45 15.75 0.42
CA LEU A 96 12.79 16.44 -0.68
C LEU A 96 13.80 16.84 -1.76
N GLY A 97 13.41 16.79 -3.04
CA GLY A 97 14.22 17.23 -4.18
C GLY A 97 15.44 16.34 -4.51
N GLY A 98 16.35 16.84 -5.35
CA GLY A 98 17.56 16.12 -5.75
C GLY A 98 17.35 15.05 -6.83
N PRO A 99 18.42 14.32 -7.22
CA PRO A 99 18.37 13.37 -8.32
C PRO A 99 17.49 12.17 -8.00
N GLY A 100 16.97 11.55 -9.07
CA GLY A 100 16.20 10.31 -8.99
C GLY A 100 17.06 9.14 -8.52
N VAL A 101 16.47 8.25 -7.74
CA VAL A 101 17.15 7.07 -7.17
C VAL A 101 16.67 5.77 -7.75
N LYS A 102 17.54 4.77 -7.76
CA LYS A 102 17.31 3.49 -8.43
C LYS A 102 16.85 2.42 -7.42
N PRO A 103 15.59 1.99 -7.44
CA PRO A 103 15.09 0.90 -6.58
C PRO A 103 15.64 -0.48 -7.01
N TYR A 104 15.49 -1.48 -6.13
CA TYR A 104 15.97 -2.87 -6.33
C TYR A 104 15.51 -3.51 -7.65
N ASP A 105 14.29 -3.26 -8.07
CA ASP A 105 13.64 -3.96 -9.18
C ASP A 105 14.16 -3.55 -10.56
N LEU A 106 14.91 -2.44 -10.66
CA LEU A 106 15.55 -2.04 -11.92
C LEU A 106 16.58 -3.06 -12.43
N LYS A 107 17.14 -3.89 -11.55
CA LYS A 107 18.03 -5.01 -11.93
C LYS A 107 17.30 -6.09 -12.74
N LEU A 108 15.98 -6.20 -12.57
CA LEU A 108 15.12 -7.16 -13.26
C LEU A 108 14.46 -6.55 -14.52
N SER A 109 14.72 -5.28 -14.82
CA SER A 109 14.13 -4.61 -15.97
C SER A 109 14.76 -5.08 -17.29
N PHE A 110 14.06 -4.87 -18.41
CA PHE A 110 14.58 -5.20 -19.76
C PHE A 110 15.93 -4.56 -20.09
N LYS A 111 16.26 -3.42 -19.46
CA LYS A 111 17.59 -2.80 -19.54
C LYS A 111 18.12 -2.63 -18.12
N PRO A 112 18.72 -3.68 -17.53
CA PRO A 112 19.10 -3.72 -16.13
C PRO A 112 19.96 -2.53 -15.71
N ILE A 113 19.67 -1.97 -14.55
CA ILE A 113 20.49 -0.95 -13.91
C ILE A 113 20.72 -1.38 -12.46
N ASN A 114 21.94 -1.25 -11.99
CA ASN A 114 22.26 -1.52 -10.59
C ASN A 114 21.46 -0.57 -9.68
N PRO A 115 20.82 -1.10 -8.62
CA PRO A 115 20.11 -0.27 -7.66
C PRO A 115 21.10 0.61 -6.89
N ASP A 116 20.61 1.73 -6.39
CA ASP A 116 21.38 2.53 -5.44
C ASP A 116 21.40 1.80 -4.09
N ARG A 117 22.39 2.10 -3.23
CA ARG A 117 22.46 1.53 -1.87
C ARG A 117 21.63 2.32 -0.87
N ALA A 118 21.47 1.78 0.33
CA ALA A 118 20.91 2.52 1.45
C ALA A 118 21.72 3.82 1.71
N PRO A 119 21.06 4.95 2.05
CA PRO A 119 19.62 5.12 2.27
C PRO A 119 18.82 5.50 1.00
N ASN A 120 19.49 5.67 -0.14
CA ASN A 120 18.87 6.15 -1.37
C ASN A 120 17.82 5.18 -1.92
N VAL A 121 18.03 3.87 -1.75
CA VAL A 121 17.04 2.87 -2.16
C VAL A 121 15.68 3.02 -1.46
N TYR A 122 15.63 3.69 -0.30
CA TYR A 122 14.41 3.90 0.49
C TYR A 122 13.72 5.25 0.26
N ARG A 123 14.08 6.02 -0.79
CA ARG A 123 13.35 7.27 -1.07
C ARG A 123 11.92 6.99 -1.48
N ARG A 124 11.06 7.99 -1.20
CA ARG A 124 9.68 8.05 -1.69
C ARG A 124 9.60 7.74 -3.19
N SER A 125 8.56 7.03 -3.57
CA SER A 125 8.34 6.53 -4.94
C SER A 125 8.19 7.64 -5.98
N VAL A 126 7.92 8.88 -5.56
CA VAL A 126 7.92 10.06 -6.44
C VAL A 126 9.34 10.43 -6.94
N TYR A 127 10.37 10.07 -6.17
CA TYR A 127 11.79 10.35 -6.50
C TYR A 127 12.50 9.13 -7.11
N THR A 128 11.78 8.07 -7.47
CA THR A 128 12.42 6.92 -8.11
C THR A 128 12.69 7.19 -9.58
N PHE A 129 13.82 6.69 -10.05
CA PHE A 129 14.22 6.74 -11.44
C PHE A 129 13.22 5.96 -12.29
N ARG A 130 12.75 6.58 -13.37
CA ARG A 130 11.83 5.97 -14.33
C ARG A 130 12.40 6.07 -15.72
N LYS A 131 12.41 4.95 -16.43
CA LYS A 131 12.87 4.85 -17.81
C LYS A 131 11.70 4.49 -18.72
N ARG A 132 11.34 5.38 -19.65
CA ARG A 132 10.17 5.23 -20.54
C ARG A 132 10.20 3.93 -21.35
N THR A 133 11.39 3.47 -21.76
CA THR A 133 11.59 2.27 -22.58
C THR A 133 11.81 0.98 -21.79
N ALA A 134 12.01 1.07 -20.47
CA ALA A 134 12.21 -0.07 -19.58
C ALA A 134 11.75 0.31 -18.17
N PRO A 135 10.42 0.39 -17.94
CA PRO A 135 9.89 0.77 -16.65
C PRO A 135 10.24 -0.26 -15.57
N THR A 136 10.21 0.19 -14.32
CA THR A 136 10.39 -0.60 -13.09
C THR A 136 9.38 -1.76 -13.02
N PRO A 137 9.80 -3.03 -13.10
CA PRO A 137 8.91 -4.18 -13.17
C PRO A 137 7.89 -4.24 -12.03
N VAL A 138 8.32 -3.99 -10.79
CA VAL A 138 7.43 -4.04 -9.60
C VAL A 138 6.33 -2.99 -9.72
N MET A 139 6.68 -1.77 -10.13
CA MET A 139 5.67 -0.72 -10.30
C MET A 139 4.70 -1.05 -11.44
N MET A 140 5.18 -1.67 -12.52
CA MET A 140 4.32 -2.07 -13.65
C MET A 140 3.33 -3.15 -13.23
N THR A 141 3.79 -4.16 -12.48
CA THR A 141 2.91 -5.20 -11.93
C THR A 141 1.84 -4.58 -11.04
N LEU A 142 2.18 -3.53 -10.27
CA LEU A 142 1.24 -2.81 -9.39
C LEU A 142 0.44 -1.69 -10.11
N ASP A 143 0.24 -1.78 -11.42
CA ASP A 143 -0.56 -0.86 -12.25
C ASP A 143 -0.06 0.59 -12.29
N SER A 144 1.25 0.81 -12.15
CA SER A 144 1.82 2.13 -12.44
C SER A 144 1.70 2.45 -13.94
N SER A 145 1.48 3.72 -14.25
CA SER A 145 1.58 4.21 -15.64
C SER A 145 2.98 4.03 -16.20
N LYS A 146 3.07 3.52 -17.44
CA LYS A 146 4.30 3.48 -18.26
C LYS A 146 4.82 4.87 -18.62
N ARG A 147 3.96 5.90 -18.56
CA ARG A 147 4.22 7.27 -19.04
C ARG A 147 4.68 7.33 -20.51
N ALA A 148 4.29 6.33 -21.30
CA ALA A 148 4.54 6.30 -22.73
C ALA A 148 3.48 7.09 -23.52
N VAL A 149 2.27 7.15 -22.97
CA VAL A 149 1.10 7.87 -23.49
C VAL A 149 0.42 8.63 -22.34
N CYS A 150 -0.39 9.63 -22.68
CA CYS A 150 -1.22 10.34 -21.69
C CYS A 150 -2.25 9.36 -21.10
N MET A 151 -2.45 9.42 -19.79
CA MET A 151 -3.38 8.56 -19.08
C MET A 151 -4.07 9.40 -17.99
N VAL A 152 -5.36 9.67 -18.21
CA VAL A 152 -6.19 10.47 -17.28
C VAL A 152 -6.60 9.63 -16.08
N LYS A 153 -6.99 8.37 -16.32
CA LYS A 153 -7.41 7.40 -15.30
C LYS A 153 -6.49 6.19 -15.33
N ARG A 154 -5.96 5.80 -14.18
CA ARG A 154 -5.14 4.59 -14.06
C ARG A 154 -6.04 3.37 -13.91
N GLU A 155 -5.69 2.30 -14.60
CA GLU A 155 -6.27 0.99 -14.38
C GLU A 155 -5.95 0.50 -12.96
N ARG A 156 -6.86 -0.30 -12.41
CA ARG A 156 -6.70 -0.97 -11.12
C ARG A 156 -7.08 -2.42 -11.33
N THR A 157 -6.11 -3.29 -11.18
CA THR A 157 -6.25 -4.74 -11.25
C THR A 157 -5.84 -5.33 -9.92
N ASP A 158 -6.42 -6.49 -9.61
CA ASP A 158 -6.07 -7.33 -8.47
C ASP A 158 -5.67 -8.69 -9.03
N SER A 159 -4.39 -8.84 -9.36
CA SER A 159 -3.86 -10.07 -9.98
C SER A 159 -2.96 -10.85 -9.03
N PRO A 160 -2.90 -12.19 -9.14
CA PRO A 160 -2.00 -13.00 -8.31
C PRO A 160 -0.53 -12.59 -8.41
N SER A 161 -0.11 -12.06 -9.56
CA SER A 161 1.25 -11.55 -9.77
C SER A 161 1.61 -10.41 -8.82
N GLN A 162 0.63 -9.58 -8.44
CA GLN A 162 0.83 -8.48 -7.49
C GLN A 162 1.06 -9.01 -6.08
N THR A 163 0.25 -9.97 -5.65
CA THR A 163 0.44 -10.68 -4.37
C THR A 163 1.83 -11.30 -4.29
N LEU A 164 2.30 -11.95 -5.36
CA LEU A 164 3.65 -12.54 -5.40
C LEU A 164 4.76 -11.49 -5.29
N VAL A 165 4.57 -10.30 -5.88
CA VAL A 165 5.52 -9.18 -5.75
C VAL A 165 5.58 -8.66 -4.31
N LEU A 166 4.44 -8.55 -3.63
CA LEU A 166 4.41 -8.12 -2.22
C LEU A 166 5.07 -9.14 -1.30
N LEU A 167 4.89 -10.44 -1.57
CA LEU A 167 5.42 -11.51 -0.74
C LEU A 167 6.95 -11.68 -0.90
N ASN A 168 7.45 -11.58 -2.13
CA ASN A 168 8.82 -11.96 -2.48
C ASN A 168 9.73 -10.78 -2.83
N GLY A 169 9.16 -9.59 -3.07
CA GLY A 169 9.92 -8.42 -3.48
C GLY A 169 10.95 -8.04 -2.41
N PRO A 170 12.24 -7.86 -2.75
CA PRO A 170 13.28 -7.55 -1.76
C PRO A 170 12.94 -6.37 -0.87
N GLN A 171 12.32 -5.32 -1.45
CA GLN A 171 11.90 -4.13 -0.73
C GLN A 171 10.83 -4.41 0.34
N PHE A 172 9.89 -5.33 0.05
CA PHE A 172 8.79 -5.67 0.96
C PHE A 172 9.25 -6.62 2.05
N VAL A 173 10.04 -7.65 1.71
CA VAL A 173 10.67 -8.55 2.70
C VAL A 173 11.55 -7.75 3.67
N GLU A 174 12.33 -6.81 3.15
CA GLU A 174 13.17 -5.93 3.95
C GLU A 174 12.36 -4.99 4.85
N ALA A 175 11.27 -4.40 4.34
CA ALA A 175 10.37 -3.58 5.13
C ALA A 175 9.68 -4.40 6.24
N ALA A 176 9.25 -5.62 5.94
CA ALA A 176 8.69 -6.55 6.91
C ALA A 176 9.72 -6.87 8.02
N ARG A 177 10.99 -7.10 7.65
CA ARG A 177 12.07 -7.38 8.62
C ARG A 177 12.36 -6.19 9.54
N ALA A 178 12.44 -4.98 8.97
CA ALA A 178 12.64 -3.76 9.77
C ALA A 178 11.46 -3.51 10.72
N THR A 179 10.24 -3.80 10.29
CA THR A 179 9.05 -3.73 11.14
C THR A 179 9.08 -4.79 12.25
N ALA A 180 9.42 -6.03 11.90
CA ALA A 180 9.54 -7.14 12.84
C ALA A 180 10.54 -6.85 13.96
N GLN A 181 11.73 -6.33 13.63
CA GLN A 181 12.72 -5.94 14.62
C GLN A 181 12.14 -4.91 15.61
N LYS A 182 11.50 -3.84 15.12
CA LYS A 182 10.90 -2.80 15.98
C LYS A 182 9.82 -3.35 16.90
N LEU A 183 9.02 -4.29 16.42
CA LEU A 183 7.95 -4.90 17.19
C LEU A 183 8.49 -5.84 18.27
N ILE A 184 9.53 -6.62 17.96
CA ILE A 184 10.22 -7.49 18.93
C ILE A 184 10.88 -6.64 20.02
N GLU A 185 11.58 -5.56 19.65
CA GLU A 185 12.20 -4.63 20.60
C GLU A 185 11.16 -3.97 21.53
N LYS A 186 9.97 -3.63 21.00
CA LYS A 186 8.92 -2.96 21.77
C LYS A 186 8.16 -3.88 22.71
N HIS A 187 7.79 -5.08 22.26
CA HIS A 187 6.88 -5.98 22.98
C HIS A 187 7.59 -7.16 23.66
N GLY A 188 8.90 -7.29 23.50
CA GLY A 188 9.68 -8.30 24.20
C GLY A 188 9.18 -9.70 23.85
N LYS A 189 8.69 -10.46 24.83
CA LYS A 189 8.16 -11.83 24.69
C LYS A 189 6.64 -11.90 24.52
N ASP A 190 5.93 -10.78 24.63
CA ASP A 190 4.47 -10.74 24.51
C ASP A 190 4.06 -10.82 23.02
N GLU A 191 3.76 -12.03 22.58
CA GLU A 191 3.34 -12.33 21.20
C GLU A 191 1.96 -11.76 20.89
N ASP A 192 1.10 -11.74 21.88
CA ASP A 192 -0.28 -11.31 21.75
C ASP A 192 -0.37 -9.79 21.53
N ALA A 193 0.39 -9.03 22.33
CA ALA A 193 0.56 -7.59 22.12
C ALA A 193 1.28 -7.29 20.80
N LEU A 194 2.25 -8.12 20.40
CA LEU A 194 2.96 -8.00 19.13
C LEU A 194 2.01 -8.16 17.94
N ILE A 195 1.20 -9.22 17.91
CA ILE A 195 0.23 -9.50 16.86
C ILE A 195 -0.81 -8.39 16.79
N GLY A 196 -1.37 -7.99 17.94
CA GLY A 196 -2.36 -6.91 18.00
C GLY A 196 -1.82 -5.57 17.48
N HIS A 197 -0.57 -5.23 17.83
CA HIS A 197 0.08 -4.02 17.35
C HIS A 197 0.45 -4.10 15.87
N ALA A 198 0.96 -5.24 15.39
CA ALA A 198 1.29 -5.49 13.99
C ALA A 198 0.07 -5.32 13.09
N PHE A 199 -1.05 -5.95 13.48
CA PHE A 199 -2.29 -5.88 12.74
C PHE A 199 -2.81 -4.45 12.67
N ARG A 200 -2.91 -3.76 13.82
CA ARG A 200 -3.35 -2.36 13.87
C ARG A 200 -2.44 -1.41 13.09
N LEU A 201 -1.14 -1.65 13.08
CA LEU A 201 -0.18 -0.83 12.35
C LEU A 201 -0.39 -0.90 10.83
N LEU A 202 -0.83 -2.04 10.31
CA LEU A 202 -1.01 -2.27 8.87
C LEU A 202 -2.46 -2.05 8.39
N THR A 203 -3.46 -2.41 9.21
CA THR A 203 -4.89 -2.33 8.85
C THR A 203 -5.64 -1.19 9.52
N SER A 204 -5.00 -0.45 10.44
CA SER A 204 -5.59 0.64 11.23
C SER A 204 -6.73 0.24 12.18
N ARG A 205 -6.96 -1.06 12.41
CA ARG A 205 -7.96 -1.58 13.37
C ARG A 205 -7.38 -2.71 14.23
N PRO A 206 -7.95 -3.03 15.40
CA PRO A 206 -7.56 -4.25 16.11
C PRO A 206 -8.03 -5.51 15.37
N PRO A 207 -7.32 -6.65 15.52
CA PRO A 207 -7.79 -7.93 15.01
C PRO A 207 -8.99 -8.40 15.84
N ASN A 208 -9.92 -9.12 15.20
CA ASN A 208 -10.96 -9.86 15.91
C ASN A 208 -10.41 -11.18 16.48
N GLU A 209 -11.21 -11.89 17.28
CA GLU A 209 -10.78 -13.12 17.96
C GLU A 209 -10.33 -14.22 16.98
N LYS A 210 -11.04 -14.39 15.86
CA LYS A 210 -10.68 -15.41 14.84
C LYS A 210 -9.38 -15.04 14.13
N GLU A 211 -9.22 -13.78 13.74
CA GLU A 211 -8.00 -13.26 13.13
C GLU A 211 -6.80 -13.42 14.06
N ARG A 212 -6.99 -13.13 15.35
CA ARG A 212 -5.95 -13.30 16.36
C ARG A 212 -5.50 -14.76 16.46
N GLN A 213 -6.43 -15.70 16.50
CA GLN A 213 -6.14 -17.13 16.53
C GLN A 213 -5.37 -17.59 15.28
N VAL A 214 -5.81 -17.17 14.09
CA VAL A 214 -5.13 -17.50 12.82
C VAL A 214 -3.72 -16.92 12.77
N LEU A 215 -3.51 -15.68 13.23
CA LEU A 215 -2.19 -15.06 13.27
C LEU A 215 -1.26 -15.72 14.29
N GLY A 216 -1.80 -16.17 15.42
CA GLY A 216 -1.06 -16.97 16.41
C GLY A 216 -0.62 -18.33 15.85
N GLN A 217 -1.52 -19.04 15.15
CA GLN A 217 -1.22 -20.29 14.46
C GLN A 217 -0.13 -20.08 13.39
N LEU A 218 -0.28 -19.06 12.55
CA LEU A 218 0.71 -18.72 11.53
C LEU A 218 2.08 -18.46 12.16
N LEU A 219 2.16 -17.71 13.27
CA LEU A 219 3.43 -17.45 13.93
C LEU A 219 4.09 -18.74 14.45
N ALA A 220 3.30 -19.67 14.99
CA ALA A 220 3.80 -20.98 15.44
C ALA A 220 4.32 -21.82 14.26
N GLU A 221 3.55 -21.92 13.16
CA GLU A 221 3.97 -22.63 11.94
C GLU A 221 5.26 -22.03 11.36
N GLN A 222 5.39 -20.71 11.32
CA GLN A 222 6.61 -20.06 10.83
C GLN A 222 7.80 -20.28 11.76
N ARG A 223 7.61 -20.52 13.07
CA ARG A 223 8.71 -20.90 13.96
C ARG A 223 9.23 -22.29 13.65
N GLU A 224 8.33 -23.23 13.39
CA GLU A 224 8.71 -24.59 12.99
C GLU A 224 9.40 -24.58 11.62
N ALA A 225 8.88 -23.81 10.65
CA ALA A 225 9.47 -23.70 9.32
C ALA A 225 10.89 -23.09 9.32
N PHE A 226 11.18 -22.19 10.27
CA PHE A 226 12.48 -21.56 10.48
C PHE A 226 13.30 -22.21 11.61
N ALA A 227 12.93 -23.41 12.07
CA ALA A 227 13.72 -24.15 13.06
C ALA A 227 15.17 -24.39 12.58
N ASP A 228 15.37 -24.52 11.27
CA ASP A 228 16.70 -24.43 10.67
C ASP A 228 17.21 -22.99 10.63
N VAL A 229 18.20 -22.71 11.50
CA VAL A 229 18.85 -21.40 11.63
C VAL A 229 19.49 -20.92 10.33
N ASN A 230 19.98 -21.82 9.48
CA ASN A 230 20.59 -21.43 8.20
C ASN A 230 19.54 -20.84 7.27
N ARG A 231 18.38 -21.49 7.17
CA ARG A 231 17.22 -21.00 6.42
C ARG A 231 16.73 -19.65 6.95
N ALA A 232 16.68 -19.48 8.27
CA ALA A 232 16.32 -18.21 8.89
C ALA A 232 17.31 -17.09 8.50
N LYS A 233 18.62 -17.35 8.58
CA LYS A 233 19.66 -16.38 8.21
C LYS A 233 19.63 -16.02 6.72
N GLU A 234 19.40 -16.99 5.84
CA GLU A 234 19.28 -16.76 4.41
C GLU A 234 18.11 -15.82 4.09
N PHE A 235 16.93 -16.10 4.66
CA PHE A 235 15.74 -15.25 4.51
C PHE A 235 15.97 -13.83 5.05
N LEU A 236 16.66 -13.71 6.19
CA LEU A 236 16.97 -12.41 6.79
C LEU A 236 18.08 -11.63 6.04
N ASN A 237 18.77 -12.25 5.07
CA ASN A 237 19.84 -11.59 4.33
C ASN A 237 19.35 -10.79 3.10
N THR A 238 18.07 -10.90 2.74
CA THR A 238 17.48 -10.20 1.57
C THR A 238 17.49 -8.66 1.76
N GLY A 239 18.11 -7.91 0.85
CA GLY A 239 18.13 -6.43 0.90
C GLY A 239 19.31 -5.83 1.67
N GLU A 240 19.31 -4.51 1.85
CA GLU A 240 20.44 -3.75 2.43
C GLU A 240 20.34 -3.60 3.96
N PHE A 241 19.13 -3.53 4.51
CA PHE A 241 18.87 -3.35 5.94
C PHE A 241 19.32 -4.59 6.70
N LYS A 242 20.29 -4.45 7.60
CA LYS A 242 20.74 -5.55 8.46
C LYS A 242 20.09 -5.42 9.82
N ALA A 243 19.15 -6.31 10.09
CA ALA A 243 18.52 -6.41 11.39
C ALA A 243 19.48 -7.04 12.40
N LYS A 244 19.47 -6.53 13.63
CA LYS A 244 20.19 -7.13 14.75
C LYS A 244 19.19 -7.93 15.57
N SER A 245 19.47 -9.20 15.80
CA SER A 245 18.68 -10.05 16.70
C SER A 245 19.56 -11.15 17.24
N ASP A 246 19.44 -11.41 18.54
CA ASP A 246 20.07 -12.55 19.21
C ASP A 246 19.34 -13.87 18.87
N ASP A 247 18.11 -13.78 18.39
CA ASP A 247 17.27 -14.90 17.95
C ASP A 247 16.87 -14.72 16.47
N PRO A 248 17.60 -15.33 15.52
CA PRO A 248 17.30 -15.22 14.10
C PRO A 248 16.03 -15.99 13.71
N VAL A 249 15.70 -17.07 14.43
CA VAL A 249 14.49 -17.88 14.15
C VAL A 249 13.27 -17.03 14.45
N ARG A 250 13.22 -16.43 15.63
CA ARG A 250 12.11 -15.55 16.02
C ARG A 250 11.98 -14.35 15.10
N LEU A 251 13.09 -13.71 14.74
CA LEU A 251 13.05 -12.58 13.81
C LEU A 251 12.52 -13.00 12.44
N ALA A 252 12.92 -14.16 11.92
CA ALA A 252 12.43 -14.69 10.65
C ALA A 252 10.93 -15.00 10.69
N SER A 253 10.44 -15.66 11.75
CA SER A 253 9.02 -15.98 11.90
C SER A 253 8.14 -14.74 12.01
N VAL A 254 8.56 -13.74 12.78
CA VAL A 254 7.82 -12.46 12.86
C VAL A 254 7.92 -11.72 11.54
N THR A 255 9.06 -11.75 10.84
CA THR A 255 9.20 -11.15 9.51
C THR A 255 8.21 -11.77 8.51
N ALA A 256 8.05 -13.10 8.53
CA ALA A 256 7.08 -13.78 7.69
C ALA A 256 5.64 -13.38 8.03
N LEU A 257 5.28 -13.33 9.32
CA LEU A 257 3.97 -12.83 9.78
C LEU A 257 3.68 -11.41 9.25
N ILE A 258 4.64 -10.49 9.38
CA ILE A 258 4.49 -9.12 8.89
C ILE A 258 4.41 -9.08 7.37
N SER A 259 5.19 -9.89 6.66
CA SER A 259 5.13 -9.97 5.19
C SER A 259 3.74 -10.43 4.72
N THR A 260 3.16 -11.43 5.39
CA THR A 260 1.79 -11.87 5.13
C THR A 260 0.77 -10.76 5.39
N LEU A 261 0.89 -10.03 6.52
CA LEU A 261 0.01 -8.90 6.81
C LEU A 261 0.18 -7.73 5.84
N MET A 262 1.39 -7.45 5.33
CA MET A 262 1.61 -6.45 4.29
C MET A 262 0.98 -6.83 2.95
N ASN A 263 0.73 -8.12 2.73
CA ASN A 263 0.03 -8.66 1.56
C ASN A 263 -1.48 -8.78 1.78
N PHE A 264 -1.96 -8.60 3.01
CA PHE A 264 -3.37 -8.68 3.32
C PHE A 264 -4.14 -7.55 2.61
N ASP A 265 -5.33 -7.86 2.11
CA ASP A 265 -6.12 -6.95 1.27
C ASP A 265 -6.47 -5.64 2.00
N GLU A 266 -6.71 -5.70 3.31
CA GLU A 266 -6.93 -4.51 4.16
C GLU A 266 -5.70 -3.62 4.32
N ALA A 267 -4.48 -4.16 4.21
CA ALA A 267 -3.26 -3.37 4.33
C ALA A 267 -2.92 -2.60 3.05
N ILE A 268 -3.43 -3.05 1.90
CA ILE A 268 -3.13 -2.48 0.57
C ILE A 268 -4.32 -1.77 -0.07
N SER A 269 -5.48 -1.72 0.59
CA SER A 269 -6.70 -1.12 0.06
C SER A 269 -7.16 0.05 0.90
N LYS A 270 -7.69 1.09 0.24
CA LYS A 270 -8.48 2.12 0.90
C LYS A 270 -9.86 1.53 1.23
N ARG A 271 -10.35 1.75 2.44
CA ARG A 271 -11.70 1.45 2.93
C ARG A 271 -12.23 2.58 3.78
#